data_AF-A0A6A3RSI6-F1
#
_entry.id   AF-A0A6A3RSI6-F1
#
_cell.length_a   1.000
_cell.length_b   1.000
_cell.length_c   1.000
_cell.angle_alpha   90.00
_cell.angle_beta   90.00
_cell.angle_gamma   90.00
#
_symmetry.space_group_name_H-M   'P 1'
#
loop_
_entity.id
_entity.type
_entity.pdbx_description
1 polymer ?
#
loop_
_entity_poly.entity_id
_entity_poly.type
_entity_poly.pdbx_seq_one_letter_code
_entity_poly.pdbx_strand_id
1 'polypeptide(L)'
;MRKLPSFDGLTNLKSLALAVFLLLEEVPSFDKLHNLERFVLASLPAINNLPDFPPIKDLKSFAATDRGAWCCNGFLGHCDLSDGKCGVHPLSGTPAATCFASDGSDKLATPATLAVVKKFSATTCGPVLRPGVLEDPPTPELVAPCNGTMWKQCERPGGVEAMCYNARFMGITCITTPYPIEMRQWQIAKGVGDPCNPAIEAWLGCKVT
;
A
#
# COMPACT_ATOMS: atom_id res chain seq x y z
N MET A 1 3.17 3.37 -17.06
CA MET A 1 4.16 4.46 -17.26
C MET A 1 5.47 4.02 -16.61
N ARG A 2 6.59 4.04 -17.33
CA ARG A 2 7.89 3.54 -16.83
C ARG A 2 8.86 4.62 -16.38
N LYS A 3 8.72 5.84 -16.92
CA LYS A 3 9.52 7.02 -16.60
C LYS A 3 8.59 8.21 -16.48
N LEU A 4 8.92 9.12 -15.57
CA LEU A 4 8.29 10.43 -15.45
C LEU A 4 9.11 11.48 -16.21
N PRO A 5 8.49 12.59 -16.66
CA PRO A 5 9.24 13.74 -17.13
C PRO A 5 10.15 14.29 -16.01
N SER A 6 11.19 15.05 -16.39
CA SER A 6 12.07 15.70 -15.42
C SER A 6 11.29 16.60 -14.46
N PHE A 7 11.77 16.68 -13.22
CA PHE A 7 11.30 17.65 -12.24
C PHE A 7 12.02 19.00 -12.33
N ASP A 8 12.88 19.18 -13.33
CA ASP A 8 13.50 20.47 -13.61
C ASP A 8 12.44 21.55 -13.86
N GLY A 9 12.63 22.70 -13.23
CA GLY A 9 11.67 23.81 -13.27
C GLY A 9 10.58 23.76 -12.20
N LEU A 10 10.39 22.63 -11.49
CA LEU A 10 9.45 22.52 -10.36
C LEU A 10 10.00 23.12 -9.05
N THR A 11 10.66 24.28 -9.13
CA THR A 11 11.42 24.88 -8.01
C THR A 11 10.57 25.29 -6.82
N ASN A 12 9.27 25.51 -7.01
CA ASN A 12 8.30 25.87 -5.96
C ASN A 12 7.44 24.69 -5.50
N LEU A 13 7.75 23.45 -5.93
CA LEU A 13 6.95 22.28 -5.57
C LEU A 13 7.09 21.99 -4.07
N LYS A 14 5.95 22.06 -3.35
CA LYS A 14 5.89 21.78 -1.90
C LYS A 14 5.47 20.36 -1.55
N SER A 15 4.76 19.70 -2.44
CA SER A 15 4.19 18.38 -2.20
C SER A 15 4.27 17.53 -3.45
N LEU A 16 4.85 16.35 -3.34
CA LEU A 16 4.93 15.35 -4.40
C LEU A 16 4.31 14.05 -3.90
N ALA A 17 3.26 13.59 -4.56
CA ALA A 17 2.64 12.30 -4.30
C ALA A 17 2.65 11.48 -5.59
N LEU A 18 3.29 10.32 -5.55
CA LEU A 18 3.25 9.33 -6.61
C LEU A 18 2.48 8.13 -6.08
N ALA A 19 1.43 7.72 -6.80
CA ALA A 19 0.55 6.64 -6.37
C ALA A 19 0.23 5.70 -7.54
N VAL A 20 0.26 4.39 -7.27
CA VAL A 20 -0.18 3.33 -8.20
C VAL A 20 0.60 3.32 -9.53
N PHE A 21 1.89 3.65 -9.45
CA PHE A 21 2.79 3.53 -10.58
C PHE A 21 3.49 2.16 -10.59
N LEU A 22 2.73 1.13 -10.99
CA LEU A 22 3.16 -0.28 -10.92
C LEU A 22 4.43 -0.61 -11.73
N LEU A 23 4.73 0.21 -12.74
CA LEU A 23 5.82 -0.01 -13.69
C LEU A 23 6.88 1.12 -13.66
N LEU A 24 6.77 2.09 -12.74
CA LEU A 24 7.75 3.18 -12.68
C LEU A 24 9.06 2.64 -12.15
N GLU A 25 10.11 2.73 -12.97
CA GLU A 25 11.42 2.16 -12.67
C GLU A 25 12.28 3.13 -11.84
N GLU A 26 12.10 4.43 -12.07
CA GLU A 26 12.90 5.49 -11.45
C GLU A 26 12.07 6.75 -11.16
N VAL A 27 12.42 7.45 -10.09
CA VAL A 27 11.90 8.79 -9.81
C VAL A 27 12.94 9.80 -10.32
N PRO A 28 12.53 10.88 -11.02
CA PRO A 28 13.45 11.93 -11.45
C PRO A 28 14.17 12.60 -10.27
N SER A 29 15.34 13.21 -10.55
CA SER A 29 16.19 13.86 -9.54
C SER A 29 15.46 14.94 -8.73
N PHE A 30 15.87 15.10 -7.47
CA PHE A 30 15.38 16.14 -6.57
C PHE A 30 16.25 17.40 -6.56
N ASP A 31 17.25 17.52 -7.44
CA ASP A 31 18.23 18.62 -7.46
C ASP A 31 17.63 20.04 -7.44
N LYS A 32 16.42 20.21 -7.97
CA LYS A 32 15.72 21.51 -8.03
C LYS A 32 14.58 21.65 -7.02
N LEU A 33 14.29 20.60 -6.24
CA LEU A 33 13.12 20.53 -5.35
C LEU A 33 13.42 21.07 -3.94
N HIS A 34 14.04 22.26 -3.86
CA HIS A 34 14.49 22.84 -2.59
C HIS A 34 13.36 23.15 -1.60
N ASN A 35 12.14 23.36 -2.12
CA ASN A 35 10.96 23.71 -1.35
C ASN A 35 10.05 22.52 -1.04
N LEU A 36 10.49 21.29 -1.32
CA LEU A 36 9.66 20.10 -1.09
C LEU A 36 9.49 19.85 0.43
N GLU A 37 8.26 19.95 0.90
CA GLU A 37 7.91 19.74 2.31
C GLU A 37 7.28 18.36 2.54
N ARG A 38 6.62 17.79 1.52
CA ARG A 38 5.91 16.51 1.61
C ARG A 38 6.24 15.60 0.43
N PHE A 39 6.62 14.37 0.73
CA PHE A 39 6.86 13.33 -0.27
C PHE A 39 6.11 12.05 0.09
N VAL A 40 5.30 11.54 -0.84
CA VAL A 40 4.52 10.31 -0.66
C VAL A 40 4.74 9.37 -1.84
N LEU A 41 5.08 8.13 -1.53
CA LEU A 41 5.13 7.01 -2.46
C LEU A 41 4.09 5.98 -2.02
N ALA A 42 3.13 5.66 -2.88
CA ALA A 42 2.12 4.65 -2.62
C ALA A 42 2.02 3.64 -3.76
N SER A 43 2.30 2.36 -3.50
CA SER A 43 2.20 1.29 -4.51
C SER A 43 3.10 1.55 -5.73
N LEU A 44 4.41 1.63 -5.49
CA LEU A 44 5.45 1.76 -6.53
C LEU A 44 6.42 0.57 -6.52
N PRO A 45 5.91 -0.63 -6.80
CA PRO A 45 6.61 -1.89 -6.53
C PRO A 45 7.86 -2.14 -7.41
N ALA A 46 8.02 -1.41 -8.52
CA ALA A 46 9.14 -1.52 -9.45
C ALA A 46 10.34 -0.61 -9.08
N ILE A 47 10.17 0.29 -8.12
CA ILE A 47 11.25 1.20 -7.69
C ILE A 47 12.24 0.47 -6.78
N ASN A 48 13.51 0.51 -7.18
CA ASN A 48 14.62 -0.13 -6.47
C ASN A 48 15.52 0.86 -5.71
N ASN A 49 15.40 2.17 -5.94
CA ASN A 49 16.16 3.20 -5.24
C ASN A 49 15.37 4.51 -5.20
N LEU A 50 15.85 5.49 -4.44
CA LEU A 50 15.30 6.84 -4.41
C LEU A 50 16.35 7.85 -4.86
N PRO A 51 15.93 8.98 -5.47
CA PRO A 51 16.79 10.12 -5.64
C PRO A 51 17.27 10.64 -4.29
N ASP A 52 18.44 11.27 -4.30
CA ASP A 52 19.05 11.79 -3.09
C ASP A 52 18.31 13.02 -2.54
N PHE A 53 18.22 13.11 -1.22
CA PHE A 53 17.53 14.15 -0.48
C PHE A 53 18.35 15.40 -0.07
N PRO A 54 19.69 15.51 -0.20
CA PRO A 54 20.43 16.73 0.16
C PRO A 54 19.85 18.06 -0.39
N PRO A 55 19.30 18.11 -1.62
CA PRO A 55 18.70 19.34 -2.14
C PRO A 55 17.48 19.83 -1.36
N ILE A 56 16.79 18.94 -0.64
CA ILE A 56 15.54 19.20 0.09
C ILE A 56 15.88 19.64 1.52
N LYS A 57 15.59 20.91 1.82
CA LYS A 57 16.04 21.53 3.09
C LYS A 57 15.04 21.39 4.24
N ASP A 58 13.74 21.34 3.96
CA ASP A 58 12.67 21.42 4.97
C ASP A 58 11.61 20.32 4.78
N LEU A 59 12.06 19.06 4.70
CA LEU A 59 11.12 17.94 4.58
C LEU A 59 10.38 17.69 5.91
N LYS A 60 9.07 17.91 5.88
CA LYS A 60 8.14 17.80 7.01
C LYS A 60 7.49 16.43 7.09
N SER A 61 7.23 15.79 5.96
CA SER A 61 6.65 14.43 5.92
C SER A 61 7.23 13.60 4.77
N PHE A 62 7.57 12.35 5.07
CA PHE A 62 7.90 11.34 4.08
C PHE A 62 7.16 10.05 4.40
N ALA A 63 6.37 9.56 3.45
CA ALA A 63 5.69 8.27 3.58
C ALA A 63 5.95 7.41 2.34
N ALA A 64 6.20 6.13 2.58
CA ALA A 64 6.30 5.12 1.55
C ALA A 64 5.50 3.90 1.97
N THR A 65 4.40 3.65 1.26
CA THR A 65 3.50 2.53 1.50
C THR A 65 3.45 1.61 0.29
N ASP A 66 3.25 0.33 0.56
CA ASP A 66 3.09 -0.73 -0.42
C ASP A 66 4.27 -0.86 -1.41
N ARG A 67 5.29 -1.56 -0.92
CA ARG A 67 6.51 -1.99 -1.60
C ARG A 67 7.36 -0.88 -2.23
N GLY A 68 8.58 -0.80 -1.71
CA GLY A 68 9.76 -0.35 -2.44
C GLY A 68 10.91 -1.28 -2.09
N ALA A 69 11.48 -1.96 -3.09
CA ALA A 69 12.59 -2.88 -2.86
C ALA A 69 13.82 -2.17 -2.26
N TRP A 70 13.90 -0.84 -2.43
CA TRP A 70 14.89 0.03 -1.80
C TRP A 70 14.95 -0.09 -0.26
N CYS A 71 13.93 -0.62 0.40
CA CYS A 71 13.98 -0.87 1.84
C CYS A 71 14.81 -2.10 2.25
N CYS A 72 15.07 -3.02 1.32
CA CYS A 72 15.63 -4.34 1.63
C CYS A 72 16.69 -4.81 0.61
N ASN A 73 16.86 -4.14 -0.52
CA ASN A 73 17.78 -4.55 -1.59
C ASN A 73 19.22 -4.00 -1.42
N GLY A 74 19.55 -3.42 -0.27
CA GLY A 74 20.85 -2.81 -0.02
C GLY A 74 20.96 -1.31 -0.27
N PHE A 75 19.95 -0.65 -0.86
CA PHE A 75 19.97 0.82 -1.08
C PHE A 75 20.32 1.61 0.20
N LEU A 76 19.71 1.21 1.33
CA LEU A 76 19.92 1.83 2.64
C LEU A 76 21.16 1.31 3.39
N GLY A 77 22.01 0.53 2.73
CA GLY A 77 23.27 0.00 3.28
C GLY A 77 23.22 -1.45 3.76
N HIS A 78 22.04 -2.06 3.90
CA HIS A 78 21.92 -3.48 4.22
C HIS A 78 20.93 -4.18 3.27
N CYS A 79 21.35 -5.32 2.72
CA CYS A 79 20.49 -6.14 1.89
C CYS A 79 19.94 -7.31 2.70
N ASP A 80 18.62 -7.40 2.79
CA ASP A 80 17.87 -8.49 3.40
C ASP A 80 16.79 -8.99 2.43
N LEU A 81 17.14 -9.99 1.61
CA LEU A 81 16.20 -10.59 0.66
C LEU A 81 15.14 -11.47 1.34
N SER A 82 15.24 -11.72 2.65
CA SER A 82 14.20 -12.42 3.41
C SER A 82 13.03 -11.51 3.79
N ASP A 83 13.21 -10.18 3.71
CA ASP A 83 12.13 -9.22 3.89
C ASP A 83 11.08 -9.38 2.77
N GLY A 84 9.80 -9.50 3.16
CA GLY A 84 8.69 -9.65 2.21
C GLY A 84 8.61 -8.57 1.14
N LYS A 85 9.20 -7.38 1.36
CA LYS A 85 9.30 -6.29 0.36
C LYS A 85 10.18 -6.66 -0.83
N CYS A 86 11.15 -7.54 -0.64
CA CYS A 86 12.08 -8.01 -1.67
C CYS A 86 11.61 -9.29 -2.37
N GLY A 87 10.55 -9.94 -1.88
CA GLY A 87 9.92 -11.10 -2.53
C GLY A 87 9.12 -10.74 -3.77
N VAL A 88 8.42 -11.72 -4.35
CA VAL A 88 7.43 -11.47 -5.42
C VAL A 88 6.24 -10.72 -4.84
N HIS A 89 5.76 -9.65 -5.48
CA HIS A 89 4.67 -8.86 -4.90
C HIS A 89 3.35 -9.64 -4.94
N PRO A 90 2.64 -9.79 -3.82
CA PRO A 90 1.42 -10.58 -3.77
C PRO A 90 0.29 -10.07 -4.69
N LEU A 91 0.21 -8.76 -4.93
CA LEU A 91 -0.86 -8.16 -5.75
C LEU A 91 -0.47 -7.92 -7.22
N SER A 92 0.62 -7.19 -7.47
CA SER A 92 1.10 -6.85 -8.82
C SER A 92 2.01 -7.91 -9.47
N GLY A 93 2.41 -8.95 -8.75
CA GLY A 93 3.31 -9.99 -9.28
C GLY A 93 4.70 -9.51 -9.66
N THR A 94 5.15 -8.34 -9.18
CA THR A 94 6.48 -7.84 -9.52
C THR A 94 7.57 -8.81 -9.04
N PRO A 95 8.61 -9.05 -9.85
CA PRO A 95 9.66 -10.03 -9.53
C PRO A 95 10.36 -9.75 -8.22
N ALA A 96 10.98 -10.78 -7.63
CA ALA A 96 11.82 -10.59 -6.46
C ALA A 96 12.98 -9.61 -6.77
N ALA A 97 13.32 -8.79 -5.79
CA ALA A 97 14.45 -7.88 -5.88
C ALA A 97 15.76 -8.65 -5.73
N THR A 98 16.84 -8.09 -6.27
CA THR A 98 18.20 -8.54 -6.04
C THR A 98 18.95 -7.49 -5.24
N CYS A 99 19.94 -7.90 -4.44
CA CYS A 99 20.84 -6.94 -3.82
C CYS A 99 21.54 -6.09 -4.88
N PHE A 100 21.80 -4.82 -4.59
CA PHE A 100 22.71 -4.04 -5.43
C PHE A 100 24.08 -4.71 -5.44
N ALA A 101 24.66 -4.85 -6.65
CA ALA A 101 26.03 -5.30 -6.79
C ALA A 101 26.94 -4.29 -6.08
N SER A 102 27.88 -4.79 -5.28
CA SER A 102 28.85 -4.01 -4.50
C SER A 102 29.75 -3.09 -5.33
N ASP A 103 29.63 -3.14 -6.65
CA ASP A 103 30.55 -2.52 -7.62
C ASP A 103 30.12 -1.11 -8.07
N GLY A 104 29.03 -0.55 -7.52
CA GLY A 104 28.53 0.78 -7.90
C GLY A 104 28.05 1.62 -6.71
N SER A 105 28.90 2.53 -6.23
CA SER A 105 28.60 3.53 -5.18
C SER A 105 27.39 4.42 -5.50
N ASP A 106 27.13 4.66 -6.79
CA ASP A 106 26.18 5.66 -7.27
C ASP A 106 24.71 5.23 -7.11
N LYS A 107 24.48 4.00 -6.63
CA LYS A 107 23.14 3.46 -6.34
C LYS A 107 22.84 3.35 -4.86
N LEU A 108 23.75 3.76 -3.98
CA LEU A 108 23.55 3.75 -2.53
C LEU A 108 23.03 5.10 -2.06
N ALA A 109 22.19 5.08 -1.02
CA ALA A 109 21.70 6.30 -0.40
C ALA A 109 22.86 7.10 0.22
N THR A 110 22.91 8.40 -0.06
CA THR A 110 23.86 9.30 0.63
C THR A 110 23.58 9.35 2.14
N PRO A 111 24.57 9.77 2.96
CA PRO A 111 24.35 9.93 4.41
C PRO A 111 23.17 10.85 4.77
N ALA A 112 22.91 11.88 3.96
CA ALA A 112 21.76 12.75 4.15
C ALA A 112 20.44 12.03 3.86
N THR A 113 20.37 11.26 2.78
CA THR A 113 19.20 10.42 2.45
C THR A 113 18.94 9.39 3.53
N LEU A 114 19.98 8.71 4.04
CA LEU A 114 19.87 7.77 5.16
C LEU A 114 19.32 8.46 6.41
N ALA A 115 19.77 9.67 6.74
CA ALA A 115 19.27 10.43 7.88
C ALA A 115 17.78 10.80 7.73
N VAL A 116 17.33 11.15 6.52
CA VAL A 116 15.92 11.41 6.23
C VAL A 116 15.07 10.15 6.37
N VAL A 117 15.47 9.03 5.77
CA VAL A 117 14.74 7.76 5.90
C VAL A 117 14.67 7.33 7.37
N LYS A 118 15.77 7.48 8.12
CA LYS A 118 15.79 7.20 9.56
C LYS A 118 14.84 8.10 10.36
N LYS A 119 14.77 9.40 10.03
CA LYS A 119 13.83 10.37 10.64
C LYS A 119 12.36 9.95 10.44
N PHE A 120 12.03 9.34 9.31
CA PHE A 120 10.67 8.94 8.93
C PHE A 120 10.43 7.43 8.95
N SER A 121 11.22 6.67 9.72
CA SER A 121 11.18 5.20 9.74
C SER A 121 9.81 4.62 10.08
N ALA A 122 8.98 5.33 10.85
CA ALA A 122 7.61 4.91 11.18
C ALA A 122 6.65 4.91 9.97
N THR A 123 6.95 5.71 8.94
CA THR A 123 6.09 5.92 7.77
C THR A 123 6.74 5.48 6.46
N THR A 124 7.97 4.98 6.52
CA THR A 124 8.72 4.41 5.40
C THR A 124 9.00 2.94 5.65
N CYS A 125 9.04 2.11 4.61
CA CYS A 125 9.35 0.68 4.74
C CYS A 125 8.34 -0.09 5.63
N GLY A 126 7.07 0.32 5.59
CA GLY A 126 5.97 -0.43 6.20
C GLY A 126 5.70 -1.79 5.53
N PRO A 127 4.78 -2.59 6.06
CA PRO A 127 4.48 -3.92 5.52
C PRO A 127 3.99 -3.84 4.06
N VAL A 128 4.23 -4.91 3.30
CA VAL A 128 3.72 -5.08 1.93
C VAL A 128 2.20 -5.29 1.99
N LEU A 129 1.45 -4.72 1.04
CA LEU A 129 0.03 -5.03 0.96
C LEU A 129 -0.17 -6.50 0.57
N ARG A 130 -1.02 -7.16 1.33
CA ARG A 130 -1.42 -8.55 1.11
C ARG A 130 -2.83 -8.60 0.53
N PRO A 131 -3.17 -9.66 -0.22
CA PRO A 131 -4.55 -9.94 -0.59
C PRO A 131 -5.43 -9.95 0.67
N GLY A 132 -6.59 -9.31 0.60
CA GLY A 132 -7.50 -9.16 1.76
C GLY A 132 -7.12 -8.07 2.77
N VAL A 133 -6.01 -7.37 2.60
CA VAL A 133 -5.71 -6.13 3.37
C VAL A 133 -6.18 -4.89 2.60
N LEU A 134 -6.07 -4.94 1.27
CA LEU A 134 -6.62 -3.93 0.36
C LEU A 134 -7.80 -4.52 -0.40
N GLU A 135 -8.86 -3.74 -0.49
CA GLU A 135 -10.06 -4.06 -1.25
C GLU A 135 -9.76 -3.98 -2.74
N ASP A 136 -10.08 -5.06 -3.45
CA ASP A 136 -10.03 -5.08 -4.90
C ASP A 136 -11.01 -4.05 -5.48
N PRO A 137 -10.72 -3.45 -6.65
CA PRO A 137 -11.69 -2.64 -7.37
C PRO A 137 -12.99 -3.44 -7.60
N PRO A 138 -14.16 -2.79 -7.56
CA PRO A 138 -15.41 -3.48 -7.81
C PRO A 138 -15.46 -4.01 -9.25
N THR A 139 -15.67 -5.32 -9.41
CA THR A 139 -15.95 -5.96 -10.69
C THR A 139 -17.35 -6.59 -10.66
N PRO A 140 -17.99 -6.80 -11.83
CA PRO A 140 -19.30 -7.45 -11.89
C PRO A 140 -19.33 -8.80 -11.16
N GLU A 141 -18.25 -9.57 -11.23
CA GLU A 141 -18.10 -10.88 -10.58
C GLU A 141 -18.10 -10.75 -9.05
N LEU A 142 -17.55 -9.66 -8.50
CA LEU A 142 -17.52 -9.41 -7.06
C LEU A 142 -18.82 -8.80 -6.54
N VAL A 143 -19.56 -8.07 -7.37
CA VAL A 143 -20.83 -7.43 -7.01
C VAL A 143 -22.00 -8.43 -7.05
N ALA A 144 -22.02 -9.31 -8.05
CA ALA A 144 -23.15 -10.20 -8.31
C ALA A 144 -23.57 -11.09 -7.10
N PRO A 145 -22.64 -11.71 -6.35
CA PRO A 145 -23.01 -12.54 -5.20
C PRO A 145 -23.71 -11.75 -4.08
N CYS A 146 -23.42 -10.45 -3.98
CA CYS A 146 -23.94 -9.58 -2.93
C CYS A 146 -25.32 -9.03 -3.23
N ASN A 147 -25.67 -8.81 -4.50
CA ASN A 147 -26.98 -8.32 -4.92
C ASN A 147 -27.49 -7.14 -4.08
N GLY A 148 -26.60 -6.16 -3.80
CA GLY A 148 -26.94 -4.98 -3.00
C GLY A 148 -27.13 -5.21 -1.49
N THR A 149 -26.83 -6.40 -0.98
CA THR A 149 -27.05 -6.78 0.43
C THR A 149 -25.72 -6.80 1.19
N MET A 150 -25.59 -5.94 2.20
CA MET A 150 -24.42 -5.96 3.10
C MET A 150 -24.47 -7.14 4.08
N TRP A 151 -23.32 -7.47 4.68
CA TRP A 151 -23.13 -8.47 5.75
C TRP A 151 -23.37 -9.93 5.35
N LYS A 152 -23.84 -10.17 4.14
CA LYS A 152 -24.03 -11.50 3.57
C LYS A 152 -22.67 -12.19 3.40
N GLN A 153 -22.56 -13.45 3.84
CA GLN A 153 -21.41 -14.29 3.54
C GLN A 153 -21.37 -14.57 2.02
N CYS A 154 -20.19 -14.50 1.43
CA CYS A 154 -20.00 -14.73 0.01
C CYS A 154 -18.75 -15.59 -0.22
N GLU A 155 -18.66 -16.24 -1.38
CA GLU A 155 -17.56 -17.16 -1.68
C GLU A 155 -16.49 -16.48 -2.54
N ARG A 156 -15.23 -16.69 -2.19
CA ARG A 156 -14.07 -16.31 -2.99
C ARG A 156 -13.22 -17.55 -3.32
N PRO A 157 -12.54 -17.58 -4.48
CA PRO A 157 -11.62 -18.66 -4.81
C PRO A 157 -10.61 -18.89 -3.69
N GLY A 158 -10.42 -20.15 -3.28
CA GLY A 158 -9.53 -20.53 -2.19
C GLY A 158 -10.19 -20.67 -0.82
N GLY A 159 -11.53 -20.54 -0.72
CA GLY A 159 -12.28 -20.81 0.51
C GLY A 159 -11.99 -19.84 1.65
N VAL A 160 -11.44 -18.67 1.34
CA VAL A 160 -11.20 -17.60 2.31
C VAL A 160 -12.54 -17.01 2.74
N GLU A 161 -12.72 -16.80 4.04
CA GLU A 161 -13.92 -16.16 4.58
C GLU A 161 -14.09 -14.76 3.99
N ALA A 162 -15.27 -14.49 3.45
CA ALA A 162 -15.57 -13.26 2.74
C ALA A 162 -16.99 -12.78 3.03
N MET A 163 -17.15 -11.46 2.97
CA MET A 163 -18.40 -10.78 3.30
C MET A 163 -18.74 -9.73 2.25
N CYS A 164 -20.02 -9.55 2.00
CA CYS A 164 -20.53 -8.44 1.21
C CYS A 164 -20.46 -7.14 2.01
N TYR A 165 -19.65 -6.19 1.56
CA TYR A 165 -19.45 -4.94 2.27
C TYR A 165 -19.28 -3.77 1.30
N ASN A 166 -19.64 -2.58 1.77
CA ASN A 166 -19.40 -1.34 1.06
C ASN A 166 -18.07 -0.73 1.53
N ALA A 167 -16.97 -1.22 0.96
CA ALA A 167 -15.68 -0.60 1.23
C ALA A 167 -15.54 0.73 0.48
N ARG A 168 -15.08 1.77 1.18
CA ARG A 168 -14.78 3.11 0.62
C ARG A 168 -15.97 3.78 -0.10
N PHE A 169 -17.21 3.48 0.32
CA PHE A 169 -18.42 4.02 -0.32
C PHE A 169 -18.57 3.62 -1.80
N MET A 170 -17.99 2.47 -2.20
CA MET A 170 -18.13 1.89 -3.53
C MET A 170 -19.35 0.95 -3.61
N GLY A 171 -19.50 0.21 -4.72
CA GLY A 171 -20.50 -0.86 -4.81
C GLY A 171 -20.28 -1.94 -3.75
N ILE A 172 -21.37 -2.59 -3.30
CA ILE A 172 -21.28 -3.71 -2.36
C ILE A 172 -20.66 -4.89 -3.08
N THR A 173 -19.46 -5.28 -2.65
CA THR A 173 -18.68 -6.37 -3.26
C THR A 173 -18.36 -7.44 -2.24
N CYS A 174 -18.10 -8.64 -2.74
CA CYS A 174 -17.59 -9.74 -1.95
C CYS A 174 -16.10 -9.54 -1.66
N ILE A 175 -15.79 -9.23 -0.40
CA ILE A 175 -14.45 -8.85 0.05
C ILE A 175 -13.89 -9.85 1.07
N THR A 176 -12.58 -10.06 1.07
CA THR A 176 -11.90 -11.06 1.92
C THR A 176 -11.19 -10.45 3.12
N THR A 177 -11.44 -9.17 3.45
CA THR A 177 -10.82 -8.57 4.63
C THR A 177 -11.54 -9.02 5.91
N PRO A 178 -10.78 -9.39 6.97
CA PRO A 178 -11.38 -9.79 8.24
C PRO A 178 -11.94 -8.60 9.03
N TYR A 179 -11.46 -7.37 8.79
CA TYR A 179 -11.81 -6.23 9.64
C TYR A 179 -13.30 -5.88 9.62
N PRO A 180 -13.99 -5.85 8.47
CA PRO A 180 -15.44 -5.63 8.45
C PRO A 180 -16.22 -6.77 9.13
N ILE A 181 -15.74 -8.02 9.03
CA ILE A 181 -16.37 -9.18 9.67
C ILE A 181 -16.29 -9.05 11.18
N GLU A 182 -15.08 -8.83 11.72
CA GLU A 182 -14.83 -8.60 13.14
C GLU A 182 -15.67 -7.41 13.64
N MET A 183 -15.64 -6.30 12.90
CA MET A 183 -16.41 -5.10 13.23
C MET A 183 -17.91 -5.41 13.35
N ARG A 184 -18.50 -6.14 12.40
CA ARG A 184 -19.93 -6.46 12.42
C ARG A 184 -20.29 -7.45 13.53
N GLN A 185 -19.45 -8.44 13.81
CA GLN A 185 -19.62 -9.34 14.96
C GLN A 185 -19.65 -8.54 16.28
N TRP A 186 -18.75 -7.57 16.43
CA TRP A 186 -18.73 -6.69 17.61
C TRP A 186 -19.99 -5.83 17.70
N GLN A 187 -20.47 -5.27 16.59
CA GLN A 187 -21.71 -4.49 16.56
C GLN A 187 -22.92 -5.32 17.01
N ILE A 188 -23.05 -6.55 16.51
CA ILE A 188 -24.11 -7.48 16.89
C ILE A 188 -24.02 -7.82 18.38
N ALA A 189 -22.83 -8.19 18.86
CA ALA A 189 -22.64 -8.58 20.25
C ALA A 189 -22.94 -7.45 21.25
N LYS A 190 -22.75 -6.19 20.84
CA LYS A 190 -23.03 -5.00 21.65
C LYS A 190 -24.40 -4.38 21.41
N GLY A 191 -25.15 -4.85 20.43
CA GLY A 191 -26.44 -4.26 20.03
C GLY A 191 -26.32 -2.81 19.56
N VAL A 192 -25.24 -2.48 18.85
CA VAL A 192 -24.98 -1.11 18.35
C VAL A 192 -25.05 -1.05 16.83
N GLY A 193 -25.54 0.07 16.28
CA GLY A 193 -25.76 0.24 14.85
C GLY A 193 -27.10 -0.35 14.38
N ASP A 194 -27.18 -0.68 13.10
CA ASP A 194 -28.41 -1.23 12.52
C ASP A 194 -28.72 -2.62 13.06
N PRO A 195 -30.00 -2.93 13.35
CA PRO A 195 -30.43 -4.26 13.75
C PRO A 195 -29.92 -5.32 12.78
N CYS A 196 -29.43 -6.44 13.31
CA CYS A 196 -28.94 -7.53 12.48
C CYS A 196 -30.10 -8.33 11.88
N ASN A 197 -29.89 -8.84 10.67
CA ASN A 197 -30.82 -9.72 9.99
C ASN A 197 -30.42 -11.20 10.23
N PRO A 198 -31.17 -11.98 11.03
CA PRO A 198 -30.81 -13.36 11.34
C PRO A 198 -30.73 -14.27 10.11
N ALA A 199 -31.46 -13.98 9.03
CA ALA A 199 -31.42 -14.78 7.80
C ALA A 199 -30.09 -14.63 7.03
N ILE A 200 -29.36 -13.54 7.28
CA ILE A 200 -28.16 -13.14 6.50
C ILE A 200 -26.92 -13.15 7.39
N GLU A 201 -27.08 -12.79 8.66
CA GLU A 201 -26.01 -12.47 9.60
C GLU A 201 -25.92 -13.50 10.75
N ALA A 202 -26.61 -14.64 10.66
CA ALA A 202 -26.50 -15.71 11.65
C ALA A 202 -25.05 -16.19 11.82
N TRP A 203 -24.30 -16.25 10.72
CA TRP A 203 -22.87 -16.61 10.72
C TRP A 203 -21.98 -15.60 11.45
N LEU A 204 -22.47 -14.37 11.65
CA LEU A 204 -21.82 -13.31 12.43
C LEU A 204 -22.29 -13.28 13.90
N GLY A 205 -23.12 -14.24 14.32
CA GLY A 205 -23.65 -14.33 15.67
C GLY A 205 -25.01 -13.64 15.89
N CYS A 206 -25.68 -13.18 14.82
CA CYS A 206 -27.04 -12.68 14.92
C CYS A 206 -28.00 -13.82 15.32
N LYS A 207 -28.85 -13.58 16.32
CA LYS A 207 -29.82 -14.55 16.81
C LYS A 207 -31.23 -14.12 16.43
N VAL A 208 -32.08 -15.09 16.10
CA VAL A 208 -33.53 -14.85 16.04
C VAL A 208 -33.98 -14.48 17.44
N THR A 209 -34.53 -13.27 17.59
CA THR A 209 -35.13 -12.79 18.84
C THR A 209 -36.61 -13.15 18.86
#